data_AF-A0A437PPB3-F1
#
_entry.id   AF-A0A437PPB3-F1
#
_cell.length_a   1.000
_cell.length_b   1.000
_cell.length_c   1.000
_cell.angle_alpha   90.00
_cell.angle_beta   90.00
_cell.angle_gamma   90.00
#
_symmetry.space_group_name_H-M   'P 1'
#
loop_
_entity.id
_entity.type
_entity.pdbx_description
1 polymer ?
#
loop_
_entity_poly.entity_id
_entity_poly.type
_entity_poly.pdbx_seq_one_letter_code
_entity_poly.pdbx_strand_id
1 'polypeptide(L)'
;MSASNLELVRHILVETTFILQHTEQKSKEEVINDEVLCRAVVRSLEIIGEATKKLDDEFKSIHNHIEWKKIAGTRDKLIHDYFGIDYDIVWDIIQTKIQDLDYFLKELV
;
A
#
# COMPACT_ATOMS: atom_id res chain seq x y z
N MET A 1 1.02 -9.26 -22.49
CA MET A 1 1.59 -7.90 -22.32
C MET A 1 1.70 -7.67 -20.82
N SER A 2 2.89 -7.37 -20.31
CA SER A 2 3.01 -6.83 -18.95
C SER A 2 2.37 -5.45 -18.92
N ALA A 3 1.71 -5.10 -17.82
CA ALA A 3 1.21 -3.75 -17.61
C ALA A 3 2.39 -2.76 -17.64
N SER A 4 2.18 -1.58 -18.21
CA SER A 4 3.15 -0.49 -18.20
C SER A 4 3.37 0.03 -16.77
N ASN A 5 4.51 0.70 -16.52
CA ASN A 5 4.78 1.31 -15.21
C ASN A 5 3.69 2.32 -14.80
N LEU A 6 3.13 3.09 -15.76
CA LEU A 6 2.06 4.05 -15.46
C LEU A 6 0.74 3.35 -15.08
N GLU A 7 0.41 2.21 -15.71
CA GLU A 7 -0.75 1.42 -15.30
C GLU A 7 -0.57 0.81 -13.90
N LEU A 8 0.65 0.33 -13.59
CA LEU A 8 0.99 -0.15 -12.25
C LEU A 8 0.90 0.97 -11.21
N VAL A 9 1.43 2.16 -11.50
CA VAL A 9 1.34 3.35 -10.63
C VAL A 9 -0.11 3.74 -10.40
N ARG A 10 -0.95 3.77 -11.45
CA ARG A 10 -2.40 4.04 -11.30
C ARG A 10 -3.08 3.00 -10.42
N HIS A 11 -2.71 1.73 -10.55
CA HIS A 11 -3.27 0.69 -9.70
C HIS A 11 -2.87 0.87 -8.24
N ILE A 12 -1.60 1.21 -7.96
CA ILE A 12 -1.15 1.53 -6.60
C ILE A 12 -1.90 2.74 -6.06
N LEU A 13 -2.08 3.80 -6.88
CA LEU A 13 -2.77 5.02 -6.49
C LEU A 13 -4.24 4.77 -6.12
N VAL A 14 -4.95 3.92 -6.88
CA VAL A 14 -6.34 3.55 -6.55
C VAL A 14 -6.41 2.92 -5.16
N GLU A 15 -5.47 2.03 -4.82
CA GLU A 15 -5.43 1.37 -3.53
C GLU A 15 -5.04 2.32 -2.39
N THR A 16 -4.06 3.22 -2.59
CA THR A 16 -3.70 4.21 -1.57
C THR A 16 -4.84 5.19 -1.30
N THR A 17 -5.51 5.66 -2.35
CA THR A 17 -6.67 6.54 -2.23
C THR A 17 -7.83 5.83 -1.54
N PHE A 18 -8.10 4.56 -1.89
CA PHE A 18 -9.11 3.75 -1.22
C PHE A 18 -8.85 3.65 0.30
N ILE A 19 -7.62 3.30 0.70
CA ILE A 19 -7.25 3.21 2.11
C ILE A 19 -7.54 4.53 2.82
N LEU A 20 -7.00 5.65 2.32
CA LEU A 20 -7.16 6.96 2.95
C LEU A 20 -8.64 7.34 3.12
N GLN A 21 -9.44 7.22 2.05
CA GLN A 21 -10.86 7.56 2.07
C GLN A 21 -11.67 6.78 3.12
N HIS A 22 -11.27 5.54 3.40
CA HIS A 22 -12.02 4.66 4.31
C HIS A 22 -11.45 4.63 5.73
N THR A 23 -10.29 5.26 5.97
CA THR A 23 -9.62 5.26 7.29
C THR A 23 -9.36 6.65 7.89
N GLU A 24 -9.40 7.74 7.12
CA GLU A 24 -9.02 9.10 7.57
C GLU A 24 -9.76 9.57 8.83
N GLN A 25 -11.03 9.17 9.01
CA GLN A 25 -11.87 9.56 10.14
C GLN A 25 -12.14 8.44 11.13
N LYS A 26 -11.39 7.34 11.06
CA LYS A 26 -11.57 6.18 11.92
C LYS A 26 -10.37 5.99 12.83
N SER A 27 -10.63 5.55 14.05
CA SER A 27 -9.61 5.01 14.94
C SER A 27 -9.15 3.64 14.46
N LYS A 28 -7.98 3.21 14.94
CA LYS A 28 -7.45 1.87 14.72
C LYS A 28 -8.47 0.78 15.08
N GLU A 29 -9.14 0.91 16.21
CA GLU A 29 -10.12 -0.06 16.69
C GLU A 29 -11.34 -0.15 15.78
N GLU A 30 -11.83 0.99 15.27
CA GLU A 30 -12.94 1.01 14.31
C GLU A 30 -12.58 0.35 12.97
N VAL A 31 -11.31 0.47 12.54
CA VAL A 31 -10.84 -0.18 11.31
C VAL A 31 -10.64 -1.68 11.51
N ILE A 32 -10.06 -2.10 12.63
CA ILE A 32 -9.76 -3.52 12.90
C ILE A 32 -11.03 -4.32 13.22
N ASN A 33 -11.97 -3.73 13.97
CA ASN A 33 -13.21 -4.40 14.36
C ASN A 33 -14.26 -4.48 13.24
N ASP A 34 -14.10 -3.69 12.17
CA ASP A 34 -14.85 -3.84 10.93
C ASP A 34 -14.18 -4.92 10.06
N GLU A 35 -14.69 -6.15 10.12
CA GLU A 35 -14.10 -7.28 9.40
C GLU A 35 -13.98 -7.05 7.89
N VAL A 36 -14.93 -6.33 7.29
CA VAL A 36 -14.93 -6.08 5.84
C VAL A 36 -13.88 -5.05 5.49
N LEU A 37 -13.86 -3.92 6.21
CA LEU A 37 -12.87 -2.88 5.98
C LEU A 37 -11.45 -3.37 6.27
N CYS A 38 -11.27 -4.09 7.38
CA CYS A 38 -9.99 -4.65 7.78
C CYS A 38 -9.42 -5.55 6.68
N ARG A 39 -10.23 -6.48 6.15
CA ARG A 39 -9.82 -7.34 5.02
C ARG A 39 -9.56 -6.55 3.75
N ALA A 40 -10.37 -5.52 3.47
CA ALA A 40 -10.18 -4.67 2.29
C ALA A 40 -8.86 -3.90 2.36
N VAL A 41 -8.54 -3.27 3.50
CA VAL A 41 -7.30 -2.52 3.70
C VAL A 41 -6.08 -3.42 3.61
N VAL A 42 -6.11 -4.60 4.25
CA VAL A 42 -5.00 -5.56 4.15
C VAL A 42 -4.81 -6.01 2.71
N ARG A 43 -5.89 -6.28 1.99
CA ARG A 43 -5.83 -6.63 0.57
C ARG A 43 -5.24 -5.50 -0.28
N SER A 44 -5.63 -4.26 -0.03
CA SER A 44 -5.06 -3.09 -0.70
C SER A 44 -3.55 -2.99 -0.49
N LEU A 45 -3.06 -3.19 0.75
CA LEU A 45 -1.63 -3.20 1.05
C LEU A 45 -0.88 -4.34 0.33
N GLU A 46 -1.48 -5.52 0.19
CA GLU A 46 -0.91 -6.61 -0.61
C GLU A 46 -0.79 -6.24 -2.09
N ILE A 47 -1.84 -5.64 -2.65
CA ILE A 47 -1.89 -5.22 -4.05
C ILE A 47 -0.83 -4.15 -4.32
N ILE A 48 -0.70 -3.16 -3.44
CA ILE A 48 0.34 -2.11 -3.50
C ILE A 48 1.73 -2.74 -3.57
N GLY A 49 2.03 -3.70 -2.68
CA GLY A 49 3.32 -4.39 -2.66
C GLY A 49 3.60 -5.20 -3.93
N GLU A 50 2.60 -5.95 -4.40
CA GLU A 50 2.70 -6.76 -5.61
C GLU A 50 2.87 -5.92 -6.88
N ALA A 51 2.11 -4.84 -7.03
CA ALA A 51 2.25 -3.91 -8.14
C ALA A 51 3.63 -3.22 -8.13
N THR A 52 4.12 -2.85 -6.94
CA THR A 52 5.45 -2.25 -6.78
C THR A 52 6.58 -3.20 -7.21
N LYS A 53 6.46 -4.51 -6.94
CA LYS A 53 7.44 -5.51 -7.39
C LYS A 53 7.58 -5.56 -8.92
N LYS A 54 6.49 -5.27 -9.64
CA LYS A 54 6.41 -5.33 -11.11
C LYS A 54 6.91 -4.08 -11.81
N LEU A 55 7.15 -2.99 -11.08
CA LEU A 55 7.76 -1.80 -11.66
C LEU A 55 9.18 -2.12 -12.14
N ASP A 56 9.57 -1.54 -13.27
CA ASP A 56 10.92 -1.70 -13.81
C ASP A 56 11.96 -1.01 -12.92
N ASP A 57 13.18 -1.54 -12.90
CA ASP A 57 14.24 -0.99 -12.07
C ASP A 57 14.69 0.41 -12.52
N GLU A 58 14.63 0.70 -13.82
CA GLU A 58 14.86 2.05 -14.35
C GLU A 58 13.84 3.06 -13.80
N PHE A 59 12.55 2.69 -13.80
CA PHE A 59 11.49 3.51 -13.24
C PHE A 59 11.71 3.77 -11.74
N LYS A 60 12.02 2.72 -10.97
CA LYS A 60 12.34 2.86 -9.54
C LYS A 60 13.56 3.75 -9.30
N SER A 61 14.57 3.67 -10.16
CA SER A 61 15.80 4.47 -10.05
C SER A 61 15.54 5.96 -10.31
N ILE A 62 14.69 6.28 -11.28
CA ILE A 62 14.28 7.66 -11.59
C ILE A 62 13.49 8.25 -10.40
N HIS A 63 12.60 7.45 -9.80
CA HIS A 63 11.75 7.86 -8.69
C HIS A 63 12.28 7.37 -7.32
N ASN A 64 13.59 7.51 -7.08
CA ASN A 64 14.26 6.94 -5.88
C ASN A 64 13.89 7.58 -4.54
N HIS A 65 13.15 8.70 -4.54
CA HIS A 65 12.59 9.32 -3.34
C HIS A 65 11.48 8.46 -2.72
N ILE A 66 10.84 7.59 -3.51
CA ILE A 66 9.87 6.61 -3.03
C ILE A 66 10.62 5.36 -2.58
N GLU A 67 10.33 4.87 -1.37
CA GLU A 67 10.99 3.70 -0.78
C GLU A 67 10.48 2.36 -1.38
N TRP A 68 10.57 2.19 -2.71
CA TRP A 68 10.01 1.05 -3.45
C TRP A 68 10.33 -0.32 -2.85
N LYS A 69 11.56 -0.51 -2.39
CA LYS A 69 12.00 -1.77 -1.77
C LYS A 69 11.22 -2.09 -0.49
N LYS A 70 10.91 -1.07 0.33
CA LYS A 70 10.11 -1.26 1.54
C LYS A 70 8.66 -1.57 1.20
N ILE A 71 8.10 -0.89 0.20
CA ILE A 71 6.72 -1.10 -0.27
C ILE A 71 6.55 -2.51 -0.84
N ALA A 72 7.51 -2.97 -1.66
CA ALA A 72 7.52 -4.35 -2.17
C ALA A 72 7.57 -5.39 -1.03
N GLY A 73 8.22 -5.08 0.08
CA GLY A 73 8.32 -5.94 1.27
C GLY A 73 7.11 -5.88 2.20
N THR A 74 6.06 -5.09 1.91
CA THR A 74 4.92 -4.91 2.81
C THR A 74 4.22 -6.24 3.11
N ARG A 75 4.00 -7.10 2.09
CA ARG A 75 3.37 -8.41 2.29
C ARG A 75 4.12 -9.28 3.30
N ASP A 76 5.45 -9.30 3.22
CA ASP A 76 6.27 -10.13 4.09
C ASP A 76 6.25 -9.62 5.54
N LYS A 77 6.01 -8.31 5.74
CA LYS A 77 5.82 -7.72 7.07
C LYS A 77 4.43 -7.95 7.66
N LEU A 78 3.40 -8.00 6.81
CA LEU A 78 2.01 -8.19 7.25
C LEU A 78 1.74 -9.63 7.71
N ILE A 79 2.44 -10.60 7.10
CA ILE A 79 2.27 -12.02 7.36
C ILE A 79 3.43 -12.47 8.24
N HIS A 80 3.41 -12.07 9.52
CA HIS A 80 4.40 -12.53 10.50
C HIS A 80 3.85 -13.72 11.27
N ASP A 81 4.44 -14.89 10.98
CA ASP A 81 4.04 -16.23 11.42
C ASP A 81 2.62 -16.64 11.00
N TYR A 82 2.47 -17.93 10.74
CA TYR A 82 1.32 -18.62 10.12
C TYR A 82 -0.06 -18.39 10.80
N PHE A 83 -0.14 -17.54 11.83
CA PHE A 83 -1.24 -17.37 12.78
C PHE A 83 -1.91 -15.99 12.82
N GLY A 84 -1.43 -14.94 12.13
CA GLY A 84 -2.16 -13.65 12.16
C GLY A 84 -1.55 -12.51 11.36
N ILE A 85 -2.41 -11.54 11.00
CA ILE A 85 -2.00 -10.24 10.46
C ILE A 85 -1.59 -9.37 11.65
N ASP A 86 -0.42 -8.73 11.57
CA ASP A 86 -0.02 -7.72 12.55
C ASP A 86 -0.74 -6.39 12.25
N TYR A 87 -1.87 -6.17 12.94
CA TYR A 87 -2.68 -4.98 12.76
C TYR A 87 -2.03 -3.69 13.30
N ASP A 88 -1.01 -3.80 14.13
CA ASP A 88 -0.24 -2.64 14.60
C ASP A 88 0.61 -2.11 13.45
N ILE A 89 1.25 -3.03 12.71
CA ILE A 89 1.99 -2.69 11.48
C ILE A 89 1.05 -2.14 10.40
N VAL A 90 -0.11 -2.76 10.20
CA VAL A 90 -1.12 -2.25 9.24
C VAL A 90 -1.47 -0.80 9.57
N TRP A 91 -1.77 -0.51 10.83
CA TRP A 91 -2.17 0.83 11.24
C TRP A 91 -1.03 1.85 11.13
N ASP A 92 0.19 1.48 11.50
CA ASP A 92 1.38 2.34 11.34
C ASP A 92 1.61 2.72 9.87
N ILE A 93 1.45 1.76 8.94
CA ILE A 93 1.59 2.02 7.50
C ILE A 93 0.54 3.03 7.02
N ILE A 94 -0.72 2.84 7.43
CA ILE A 94 -1.83 3.74 7.05
C ILE A 94 -1.54 5.17 7.51
N GLN A 95 -1.11 5.34 8.75
CA GLN A 95 -0.90 6.65 9.36
C GLN A 95 0.37 7.36 8.89
N THR A 96 1.43 6.61 8.53
CA THR A 96 2.77 7.19 8.34
C THR A 96 3.35 7.05 6.93
N LYS A 97 2.74 6.22 6.07
CA LYS A 97 3.31 5.91 4.74
C LYS A 97 2.32 6.13 3.60
N ILE A 98 1.05 5.78 3.79
CA ILE A 98 0.08 5.78 2.68
C ILE A 98 -0.17 7.20 2.16
N GLN A 99 -0.25 8.21 3.04
CA GLN A 99 -0.48 9.59 2.62
C GLN A 99 0.63 10.14 1.73
N ASP A 100 1.90 9.96 2.12
CA ASP A 100 3.05 10.40 1.32
C ASP A 100 3.12 9.66 -0.01
N LEU A 101 2.90 8.34 0.01
CA LEU A 101 2.88 7.52 -1.20
C LEU A 101 1.79 7.99 -2.17
N ASP A 102 0.56 8.19 -1.68
CA ASP A 102 -0.56 8.68 -2.49
C ASP A 102 -0.26 10.02 -3.15
N TYR A 103 0.33 10.96 -2.38
CA TYR A 103 0.77 12.26 -2.89
C TYR A 103 1.78 12.11 -4.02
N PHE A 104 2.84 11.33 -3.83
CA PHE A 104 3.86 11.16 -4.87
C PHE A 104 3.31 10.47 -6.12
N LEU A 105 2.42 9.48 -5.96
CA LEU A 105 1.83 8.79 -7.11
C LEU A 105 0.92 9.71 -7.93
N LYS A 106 0.18 10.63 -7.30
CA LYS A 106 -0.64 11.65 -8.00
C LYS A 106 0.19 12.57 -8.88
N GLU A 107 1.42 12.89 -8.48
CA GLU A 107 2.32 13.72 -9.30
C GLU A 107 2.88 12.97 -10.53
N LEU A 108 2.75 11.64 -10.57
CA LEU A 108 3.27 10.80 -11.64
C LEU A 108 2.26 10.46 -12.75
N VAL A 109 0.95 10.56 -12.50
CA VAL A 109 -0.10 10.05 -13.42
C VAL A 109 -1.34 10.94 -13.58
#